data_AF-A0A855GHH9-F1
#
_entry.id   AF-A0A855GHH9-F1
#
_cell.length_a   1.000
_cell.length_b   1.000
_cell.length_c   1.000
_cell.angle_alpha   90.00
_cell.angle_beta   90.00
_cell.angle_gamma   90.00
#
_symmetry.space_group_name_H-M   'P 1'
#
loop_
_entity.id
_entity.type
_entity.pdbx_description
1 polymer ?
#
loop_
_entity_poly.entity_id
_entity_poly.type
_entity_poly.pdbx_seq_one_letter_code
_entity_poly.pdbx_strand_id
1 'polypeptide(L)'
;GMNPQHAIVAGMNARPVDSVGNPWMGNYIISSGNLLADFRANLNAESQGRTQAIRIYEMTDDPRLKDMLAVLIARDSYHQNLWLQAIAELEEQEGKITPGSFDRKLEREDIAFSLYNHSASSEESAEGSWAKGKTPAGDGKFKYEKKVHVEGSIPSLDHPHPSLHPTKPYFKK
;
A
#
# COMPACT_ATOMS: atom_id res chain seq x y z
N GLY A 1 10.54 27.34 7.11
CA GLY A 1 11.39 28.24 6.30
C GLY A 1 11.23 27.93 4.83
N MET A 2 11.67 28.81 3.93
CA MET A 2 11.61 28.61 2.46
C MET A 2 12.57 27.50 2.02
N ASN A 3 12.20 26.70 1.00
CA ASN A 3 13.15 25.81 0.32
C ASN A 3 14.19 26.66 -0.45
N PRO A 4 15.49 26.64 -0.08
CA PRO A 4 16.51 27.50 -0.70
C PRO A 4 16.68 27.27 -2.20
N GLN A 5 16.32 26.07 -2.70
CA GLN A 5 16.44 25.75 -4.12
C GLN A 5 15.48 26.57 -5.00
N HIS A 6 14.40 27.13 -4.45
CA HIS A 6 13.56 28.07 -5.20
C HIS A 6 14.35 29.32 -5.60
N ALA A 7 15.12 29.90 -4.67
CA ALA A 7 15.90 31.11 -4.95
C ALA A 7 17.16 30.81 -5.80
N ILE A 8 17.87 29.73 -5.47
CA ILE A 8 19.20 29.45 -6.04
C ILE A 8 19.13 28.76 -7.40
N VAL A 9 18.22 27.78 -7.56
CA VAL A 9 18.20 26.89 -8.74
C VAL A 9 17.11 27.29 -9.73
N ALA A 10 15.91 27.63 -9.24
CA ALA A 10 14.74 27.85 -10.09
C ALA A 10 14.37 29.33 -10.31
N GLY A 11 15.12 30.28 -9.75
CA GLY A 11 14.83 31.71 -9.90
C GLY A 11 13.42 32.09 -9.45
N MET A 12 13.00 31.63 -8.27
CA MET A 12 11.66 31.79 -7.67
C MET A 12 10.51 31.10 -8.42
N ASN A 13 10.80 30.06 -9.21
CA ASN A 13 9.79 29.23 -9.89
C ASN A 13 9.60 27.86 -9.22
N ALA A 14 8.47 27.20 -9.53
CA ALA A 14 8.16 25.85 -9.11
C ALA A 14 9.15 24.82 -9.70
N ARG A 15 9.29 23.69 -9.02
CA ARG A 15 10.13 22.56 -9.44
C ARG A 15 9.37 21.24 -9.26
N PRO A 16 9.67 20.20 -10.05
CA PRO A 16 9.10 18.86 -9.89
C PRO A 16 9.76 18.14 -8.70
N VAL A 17 9.56 18.68 -7.50
CA VAL A 17 10.08 18.17 -6.23
C VAL A 17 8.95 18.16 -5.20
N ASP A 18 9.09 17.34 -4.15
CA ASP A 18 8.18 17.39 -3.01
C ASP A 18 8.44 18.62 -2.10
N SER A 19 7.65 18.72 -1.01
CA SER A 19 7.74 19.85 -0.07
C SER A 19 9.06 19.94 0.71
N VAL A 20 9.92 18.91 0.63
CA VAL A 20 11.26 18.89 1.27
C VAL A 20 12.40 18.87 0.25
N GLY A 21 12.09 18.92 -1.05
CA GLY A 21 13.06 19.07 -2.13
C GLY A 21 13.55 17.77 -2.77
N ASN A 22 12.92 16.62 -2.48
CA ASN A 22 13.22 15.39 -3.19
C ASN A 22 12.65 15.46 -4.62
N PRO A 23 13.43 15.13 -5.66
CA PRO A 23 12.91 15.07 -7.03
C PRO A 23 11.77 14.07 -7.15
N TRP A 24 10.77 14.43 -7.95
CA TRP A 24 9.79 13.45 -8.43
C TRP A 24 10.51 12.36 -9.21
N MET A 25 10.10 11.11 -9.00
CA MET A 25 10.72 9.94 -9.62
C MET A 25 9.65 9.04 -10.25
N GLY A 26 9.98 8.39 -11.36
CA GLY A 26 9.07 7.49 -12.08
C GLY A 26 8.68 6.24 -11.28
N ASN A 27 9.41 5.91 -10.21
CA ASN A 27 9.08 4.79 -9.32
C ASN A 27 7.83 5.04 -8.45
N TYR A 28 7.24 6.24 -8.49
CA TYR A 28 5.92 6.52 -7.92
C TYR A 28 4.75 6.04 -8.81
N ILE A 29 5.03 5.64 -10.06
CA ILE A 29 4.03 5.14 -11.00
C ILE A 29 3.83 3.65 -10.80
N ILE A 30 2.57 3.22 -10.74
CA ILE A 30 2.16 1.82 -10.70
C ILE A 30 1.43 1.50 -12.02
N SER A 31 1.91 0.48 -12.72
CA SER A 31 1.25 -0.10 -13.89
C SER A 31 1.68 -1.55 -14.00
N SER A 32 0.85 -2.46 -13.48
CA SER A 32 1.17 -3.88 -13.38
C SER A 32 0.71 -4.67 -14.61
N GLY A 33 -0.19 -4.11 -15.40
CA GLY A 33 -0.87 -4.81 -16.49
C GLY A 33 -2.09 -5.62 -16.04
N ASN A 34 -2.42 -5.62 -14.73
CA ASN A 34 -3.69 -6.13 -14.22
C ASN A 34 -4.60 -4.95 -13.83
N LEU A 35 -5.72 -4.78 -14.54
CA LEU A 35 -6.60 -3.63 -14.37
C LEU A 35 -7.20 -3.53 -12.97
N LEU A 36 -7.64 -4.63 -12.37
CA LEU A 36 -8.22 -4.61 -11.03
C LEU A 36 -7.19 -4.20 -9.97
N ALA A 37 -5.95 -4.69 -10.05
CA ALA A 37 -4.85 -4.26 -9.19
C ALA A 37 -4.52 -2.77 -9.39
N ASP A 38 -4.40 -2.32 -10.64
CA ASP A 38 -4.04 -0.95 -10.99
C ASP A 38 -5.15 0.04 -10.59
N PHE A 39 -6.43 -0.33 -10.72
CA PHE A 39 -7.55 0.53 -10.29
C PHE A 39 -7.62 0.68 -8.77
N ARG A 40 -7.28 -0.36 -8.00
CA ARG A 40 -7.13 -0.25 -6.54
C ARG A 40 -5.95 0.66 -6.18
N ALA A 41 -4.85 0.60 -6.93
CA ALA A 41 -3.74 1.53 -6.76
C ALA A 41 -4.14 2.99 -7.08
N ASN A 42 -4.93 3.20 -8.14
CA ASN A 42 -5.47 4.52 -8.51
C ASN A 42 -6.41 5.07 -7.43
N LEU A 43 -7.32 4.25 -6.91
CA LEU A 43 -8.20 4.64 -5.80
C LEU A 43 -7.41 5.06 -4.56
N ASN A 44 -6.34 4.31 -4.23
CA ASN A 44 -5.45 4.68 -3.14
C ASN A 44 -4.73 6.01 -3.42
N ALA A 45 -4.23 6.21 -4.65
CA ALA A 45 -3.55 7.45 -5.04
C ALA A 45 -4.46 8.69 -4.87
N GLU A 46 -5.71 8.62 -5.35
CA GLU A 46 -6.71 9.67 -5.18
C GLU A 46 -7.11 9.87 -3.71
N SER A 47 -7.13 8.81 -2.90
CA SER A 47 -7.41 8.90 -1.45
C SER A 47 -6.30 9.63 -0.70
N GLN A 48 -5.04 9.34 -1.02
CA GLN A 48 -3.88 10.01 -0.42
C GLN A 48 -3.77 11.46 -0.91
N GLY A 49 -3.94 11.69 -2.22
CA GLY A 49 -3.93 13.03 -2.83
C GLY A 49 -4.96 13.95 -2.18
N ARG A 50 -6.21 13.48 -2.07
CA ARG A 50 -7.29 14.24 -1.41
C ARG A 50 -6.98 14.55 0.05
N THR A 51 -6.42 13.58 0.79
CA THR A 51 -6.03 13.79 2.20
C THR A 51 -4.98 14.89 2.32
N GLN A 52 -3.99 14.91 1.43
CA GLN A 52 -2.94 15.93 1.41
C GLN A 52 -3.48 17.30 0.98
N ALA A 53 -4.33 17.36 -0.05
CA ALA A 53 -4.96 18.59 -0.51
C ALA A 53 -5.79 19.26 0.61
N ILE A 54 -6.57 18.47 1.36
CA ILE A 54 -7.34 18.98 2.52
C ILE A 54 -6.40 19.49 3.62
N ARG A 55 -5.33 18.77 3.94
CA ARG A 55 -4.34 19.26 4.92
C ARG A 55 -3.72 20.60 4.48
N ILE A 56 -3.39 20.76 3.20
CA ILE A 56 -2.86 22.02 2.66
C ILE A 56 -3.93 23.13 2.72
N TYR A 57 -5.19 22.81 2.43
CA TYR A 57 -6.32 23.74 2.56
C TYR A 57 -6.44 24.30 3.98
N GLU A 58 -6.26 23.45 5.00
CA GLU A 58 -6.26 23.83 6.42
C GLU A 58 -4.97 24.55 6.88
N MET A 59 -3.90 24.50 6.08
CA MET A 59 -2.60 25.13 6.40
C MET A 59 -2.47 26.57 5.87
N THR A 60 -3.48 27.08 5.16
CA THR A 60 -3.45 28.41 4.54
C THR A 60 -4.70 29.20 4.87
N ASP A 61 -4.62 30.52 4.78
CA ASP A 61 -5.76 31.45 4.87
C ASP A 61 -6.00 32.21 3.55
N ASP A 62 -5.21 31.96 2.51
CA ASP A 62 -5.37 32.63 1.22
C ASP A 62 -6.67 32.15 0.53
N PRO A 63 -7.64 33.05 0.26
CA PRO A 63 -8.93 32.66 -0.29
C PRO A 63 -8.83 32.13 -1.72
N ARG A 64 -7.85 32.57 -2.52
CA ARG A 64 -7.65 32.10 -3.90
C ARG A 64 -7.02 30.72 -3.91
N LEU A 65 -6.10 30.44 -2.98
CA LEU A 65 -5.53 29.11 -2.82
C LEU A 65 -6.59 28.12 -2.35
N LYS A 66 -7.44 28.52 -1.39
CA LYS A 66 -8.59 27.71 -0.95
C LYS A 66 -9.56 27.41 -2.08
N ASP A 67 -9.93 28.40 -2.88
CA ASP A 67 -10.82 28.21 -4.03
C ASP A 67 -10.25 27.20 -5.05
N MET A 68 -8.96 27.32 -5.40
CA MET A 68 -8.28 26.36 -6.27
C MET A 68 -8.23 24.95 -5.67
N LEU A 69 -7.87 24.82 -4.39
CA LEU A 69 -7.84 23.52 -3.70
C LEU A 69 -9.23 22.88 -3.61
N ALA A 70 -10.30 23.68 -3.45
CA ALA A 70 -11.66 23.17 -3.42
C ALA A 70 -12.04 22.48 -4.75
N VAL A 71 -11.58 23.01 -5.89
CA VAL A 71 -11.72 22.35 -7.19
C VAL A 71 -11.00 21.00 -7.21
N LEU A 72 -9.74 20.94 -6.77
CA LEU A 72 -8.98 19.69 -6.74
C LEU A 72 -9.63 18.63 -5.83
N ILE A 73 -10.03 19.02 -4.62
CA ILE A 73 -10.69 18.14 -3.65
C ILE A 73 -12.01 17.59 -4.22
N ALA A 74 -12.79 18.42 -4.93
CA ALA A 74 -14.01 17.98 -5.60
C ALA A 74 -13.70 16.98 -6.73
N ARG A 75 -12.66 17.22 -7.53
CA ARG A 75 -12.22 16.31 -8.60
C ARG A 75 -11.72 14.98 -8.07
N ASP A 76 -10.92 14.98 -7.00
CA ASP A 76 -10.47 13.74 -6.34
C ASP A 76 -11.68 12.94 -5.83
N SER A 77 -12.71 13.62 -5.32
CA SER A 77 -13.95 12.96 -4.87
C SER A 77 -14.69 12.29 -6.03
N TYR A 78 -14.70 12.91 -7.21
CA TYR A 78 -15.23 12.31 -8.42
C TYR A 78 -14.36 11.12 -8.88
N HIS A 79 -13.04 11.26 -8.91
CA HIS A 79 -12.15 10.17 -9.33
C HIS A 79 -12.23 8.96 -8.39
N GLN A 80 -12.35 9.16 -7.08
CA GLN A 80 -12.58 8.05 -6.14
C GLN A 80 -13.88 7.29 -6.46
N ASN A 81 -14.98 7.99 -6.74
CA ASN A 81 -16.24 7.35 -7.15
C ASN A 81 -16.09 6.61 -8.48
N LEU A 82 -15.38 7.19 -9.45
CA LEU A 82 -15.08 6.55 -10.74
C LEU A 82 -14.32 5.23 -10.53
N TRP A 83 -13.26 5.24 -9.72
CA TRP A 83 -12.48 4.04 -9.46
C TRP A 83 -13.25 3.00 -8.66
N LEU A 84 -14.04 3.41 -7.67
CA LEU A 84 -14.93 2.50 -6.92
C LEU A 84 -15.91 1.78 -7.86
N GLN A 85 -16.51 2.51 -8.80
CA GLN A 85 -17.41 1.92 -9.79
C GLN A 85 -16.69 0.94 -10.71
N ALA A 86 -15.55 1.34 -11.28
CA ALA A 86 -14.78 0.48 -12.18
C ALA A 86 -14.22 -0.79 -11.47
N ILE A 87 -13.82 -0.66 -10.20
CA ILE A 87 -13.42 -1.79 -9.37
C ILE A 87 -14.60 -2.73 -9.17
N ALA A 88 -15.79 -2.23 -8.84
CA ALA A 88 -16.97 -3.07 -8.64
C ALA A 88 -17.33 -3.88 -9.89
N GLU A 89 -17.25 -3.26 -11.08
CA GLU A 89 -17.48 -3.93 -12.36
C GLU A 89 -16.47 -5.05 -12.64
N LEU A 90 -15.18 -4.79 -12.38
CA LEU A 90 -14.14 -5.82 -12.54
C LEU A 90 -14.26 -6.92 -11.47
N GLU A 91 -14.63 -6.59 -10.24
CA GLU A 91 -14.85 -7.58 -9.18
C GLU A 91 -16.02 -8.51 -9.49
N GLU A 92 -17.07 -8.02 -10.17
CA GLU A 92 -18.18 -8.86 -10.64
C GLU A 92 -17.74 -9.84 -11.75
N GLN A 93 -16.82 -9.41 -12.62
CA GLN A 93 -16.34 -10.22 -13.75
C GLN A 93 -15.24 -11.21 -13.38
N GLU A 94 -14.26 -10.77 -12.57
CA GLU A 94 -13.03 -11.52 -12.29
C GLU A 94 -12.96 -12.03 -10.84
N GLY A 95 -13.91 -11.64 -9.99
CA GLY A 95 -13.87 -11.89 -8.56
C GLY A 95 -13.05 -10.85 -7.79
N LYS A 96 -13.17 -10.91 -6.46
CA LYS A 96 -12.55 -9.90 -5.56
C LYS A 96 -11.06 -10.14 -5.29
N ILE A 97 -10.57 -11.36 -5.49
CA ILE A 97 -9.16 -11.70 -5.26
C ILE A 97 -8.40 -11.57 -6.57
N THR A 98 -7.27 -10.88 -6.55
CA THR A 98 -6.51 -10.51 -7.75
C THR A 98 -5.13 -11.20 -7.74
N PRO A 99 -4.66 -11.76 -8.87
CA PRO A 99 -5.38 -11.91 -10.14
C PRO A 99 -6.42 -13.04 -10.08
N GLY A 100 -7.63 -12.78 -10.59
CA GLY A 100 -8.71 -13.77 -10.58
C GLY A 100 -8.44 -15.00 -11.47
N SER A 101 -7.47 -14.91 -12.37
CA SER A 101 -7.10 -15.98 -13.31
C SER A 101 -6.23 -17.08 -12.69
N PHE A 102 -5.71 -16.92 -11.47
CA PHE A 102 -4.86 -17.92 -10.83
C PHE A 102 -5.69 -19.04 -10.20
N ASP A 103 -5.28 -20.31 -10.37
CA ASP A 103 -5.95 -21.43 -9.74
C ASP A 103 -5.68 -21.46 -8.23
N ARG A 104 -6.70 -21.06 -7.46
CA ARG A 104 -6.66 -20.99 -5.99
C ARG A 104 -6.31 -22.33 -5.33
N LYS A 105 -6.53 -23.47 -5.99
CA LYS A 105 -6.16 -24.79 -5.45
C LYS A 105 -4.65 -25.00 -5.34
N LEU A 106 -3.86 -24.18 -6.03
CA LEU A 106 -2.40 -24.18 -5.95
C LEU A 106 -1.88 -23.37 -4.74
N GLU A 107 -2.76 -22.66 -4.05
CA GLU A 107 -2.41 -21.92 -2.83
C GLU A 107 -2.46 -22.81 -1.59
N ARG A 108 -1.82 -22.33 -0.51
CA ARG A 108 -1.94 -22.92 0.83
C ARG A 108 -3.29 -22.54 1.45
N GLU A 109 -4.36 -23.24 1.06
CA GLU A 109 -5.72 -23.00 1.59
C GLU A 109 -5.83 -23.20 3.11
N ASP A 110 -4.93 -23.99 3.70
CA ASP A 110 -4.85 -24.22 5.14
C ASP A 110 -4.49 -22.94 5.92
N ILE A 111 -3.79 -21.99 5.30
CA ILE A 111 -3.40 -20.70 5.90
C ILE A 111 -4.11 -19.50 5.27
N ALA A 112 -4.69 -19.63 4.07
CA ALA A 112 -5.26 -18.52 3.29
C ALA A 112 -6.34 -17.70 4.01
N PHE A 113 -6.95 -18.25 5.06
CA PHE A 113 -8.02 -17.61 5.83
C PHE A 113 -7.65 -17.33 7.29
N SER A 114 -6.39 -17.52 7.68
CA SER A 114 -5.94 -17.39 9.06
C SER A 114 -5.28 -16.03 9.30
N LEU A 115 -5.84 -15.26 10.23
CA LEU A 115 -5.16 -14.10 10.81
C LEU A 115 -4.26 -14.57 11.96
N TYR A 116 -2.95 -14.43 11.77
CA TYR A 116 -1.95 -14.73 12.79
C TYR A 116 -1.72 -13.54 13.72
N ASN A 117 -1.85 -13.76 15.02
CA ASN A 117 -1.48 -12.73 15.99
C ASN A 117 0.04 -12.70 16.20
N HIS A 118 0.68 -11.71 15.60
CA HIS A 118 2.11 -11.42 15.83
C HIS A 118 2.34 -10.38 16.94
N SER A 119 1.29 -9.88 17.59
CA SER A 119 1.43 -8.98 18.73
C SER A 119 1.74 -9.78 20.00
N ALA A 120 2.79 -9.37 20.72
CA ALA A 120 3.16 -9.98 22.00
C ALA A 120 2.27 -9.52 23.16
N SER A 121 1.52 -8.43 22.99
CA SER A 121 0.89 -7.71 24.10
C SER A 121 -0.61 -7.44 23.91
N SER A 122 -1.22 -7.82 22.79
CA SER A 122 -2.65 -7.60 22.54
C SER A 122 -3.26 -8.73 21.71
N GLU A 123 -4.53 -9.02 21.98
CA GLU A 123 -5.40 -9.93 21.21
C GLU A 123 -6.60 -9.20 20.60
N GLU A 124 -6.65 -7.86 20.68
CA GLU A 124 -7.79 -7.06 20.20
C GLU A 124 -8.09 -7.28 18.71
N SER A 125 -7.09 -7.68 17.92
CA SER A 125 -7.28 -8.01 16.51
C SER A 125 -8.25 -9.18 16.28
N ALA A 126 -8.46 -10.05 17.28
CA ALA A 126 -9.43 -11.15 17.26
C ALA A 126 -10.89 -10.67 17.20
N GLU A 127 -11.16 -9.44 17.64
CA GLU A 127 -12.52 -8.92 17.73
C GLU A 127 -13.05 -8.42 16.37
N GLY A 128 -12.15 -8.12 15.44
CA GLY A 128 -12.48 -7.59 14.12
C GLY A 128 -13.20 -8.59 13.22
N SER A 129 -14.00 -8.08 12.28
CA SER A 129 -14.67 -8.89 11.26
C SER A 129 -13.70 -9.59 10.31
N TRP A 130 -12.45 -9.13 10.22
CA TRP A 130 -11.37 -9.78 9.48
C TRP A 130 -10.81 -11.03 10.18
N ALA A 131 -11.17 -11.27 11.44
CA ALA A 131 -10.71 -12.42 12.22
C ALA A 131 -11.78 -13.52 12.36
N LYS A 132 -13.02 -13.25 11.93
CA LYS A 132 -14.18 -14.15 12.09
C LYS A 132 -15.20 -13.99 10.98
N GLY A 133 -15.96 -15.05 10.70
CA GLY A 133 -17.05 -15.01 9.71
C GLY A 133 -16.57 -15.31 8.29
N LYS A 134 -17.41 -15.03 7.29
CA LYS A 134 -17.10 -15.29 5.88
C LYS A 134 -16.15 -14.22 5.33
N THR A 135 -15.27 -14.60 4.41
CA THR A 135 -14.45 -13.63 3.68
C THR A 135 -15.33 -12.71 2.82
N PRO A 136 -14.92 -11.45 2.55
CA PRO A 136 -15.65 -10.57 1.64
C PRO A 136 -15.76 -11.09 0.21
N ALA A 137 -14.81 -11.95 -0.21
CA ALA A 137 -14.83 -12.68 -1.47
C ALA A 137 -15.81 -13.87 -1.47
N GLY A 138 -16.27 -14.32 -0.30
CA GLY A 138 -17.17 -15.45 -0.16
C GLY A 138 -16.51 -16.82 -0.39
N ASP A 139 -15.19 -16.84 -0.58
CA ASP A 139 -14.37 -18.03 -0.88
C ASP A 139 -13.93 -18.81 0.37
N GLY A 140 -14.19 -18.30 1.57
CA GLY A 140 -13.87 -19.02 2.80
C GLY A 140 -14.40 -18.37 4.07
N LYS A 141 -13.81 -18.76 5.20
CA LYS A 141 -14.13 -18.21 6.52
C LYS A 141 -12.86 -17.85 7.26
N PHE A 142 -12.80 -16.61 7.75
CA PHE A 142 -11.69 -16.16 8.57
C PHE A 142 -11.57 -16.97 9.86
N LYS A 143 -10.32 -17.20 10.25
CA LYS A 143 -9.90 -17.84 11.50
C LYS A 143 -8.89 -16.93 12.19
N TYR A 144 -8.86 -16.97 13.51
CA TYR A 144 -7.88 -16.26 14.31
C TYR A 144 -6.92 -17.24 14.96
N GLU A 145 -5.63 -17.06 14.72
CA GLU A 145 -4.57 -17.89 15.26
C GLU A 145 -3.78 -17.10 16.32
N LYS A 146 -4.11 -17.37 17.59
CA LYS A 146 -3.45 -16.74 18.74
C LYS A 146 -1.97 -17.11 18.84
N LYS A 147 -1.64 -18.37 18.53
CA LYS A 147 -0.27 -18.88 18.60
C LYS A 147 0.21 -19.25 17.21
N VAL A 148 1.16 -18.48 16.69
CA VAL A 148 1.76 -18.74 15.38
C VAL A 148 2.68 -19.95 15.48
N HIS A 149 2.47 -20.92 14.60
CA HIS A 149 3.31 -22.10 14.49
C HIS A 149 4.45 -21.82 13.51
N VAL A 150 5.69 -22.07 13.92
CA VAL A 150 6.85 -22.00 13.04
C VAL A 150 6.91 -23.30 12.23
N GLU A 151 6.63 -23.23 10.92
CA GLU A 151 6.67 -24.40 10.03
C GLU A 151 8.08 -24.68 9.47
N GLY A 152 8.96 -23.68 9.44
CA GLY A 152 10.30 -23.77 8.87
C GLY A 152 11.40 -24.07 9.90
N SER A 153 12.44 -24.80 9.51
CA SER A 153 13.67 -24.92 10.28
C SER A 153 14.53 -23.65 10.16
N ILE A 154 15.45 -23.43 11.12
CA ILE A 154 16.48 -22.39 10.98
C ILE A 154 17.31 -22.68 9.72
N PRO A 155 17.37 -21.76 8.74
CA PRO A 155 18.07 -22.03 7.49
C PRO A 155 19.59 -22.16 7.74
N SER A 156 20.20 -23.17 7.13
CA SER A 156 21.65 -23.29 7.02
C SER A 156 22.03 -22.90 5.59
N LEU A 157 22.70 -21.76 5.45
CA LEU A 157 23.13 -21.24 4.16
C LEU A 157 24.62 -21.55 3.95
N ASP A 158 24.98 -21.83 2.70
CA ASP A 158 26.39 -21.98 2.33
C ASP A 158 27.16 -20.68 2.55
N HIS A 159 28.42 -20.83 2.95
CA HIS A 159 29.32 -19.69 3.04
C HIS A 159 29.61 -19.13 1.63
N PRO A 160 29.62 -17.79 1.45
CA PRO A 160 30.03 -17.21 0.18
C PRO A 160 31.45 -17.64 -0.16
N HIS A 161 31.73 -17.75 -1.47
CA HIS A 161 33.04 -18.17 -1.94
C HIS A 161 34.17 -17.30 -1.33
N PRO A 162 35.30 -17.88 -0.88
CA PRO A 162 36.36 -17.13 -0.20
C PRO A 162 36.95 -15.95 -1.00
N SER A 163 36.89 -15.98 -2.33
CA SER A 163 37.34 -14.88 -3.19
C SER A 163 36.51 -13.60 -3.06
N LEU A 164 35.34 -13.69 -2.43
CA LEU A 164 34.53 -12.52 -2.09
C LEU A 164 34.97 -11.89 -0.77
N HIS A 165 35.99 -12.47 -0.11
CA HIS A 165 36.53 -12.04 1.17
C HIS A 165 35.45 -11.77 2.23
N PRO A 166 34.41 -12.63 2.38
CA PRO A 166 33.38 -12.38 3.37
C PRO A 166 33.97 -12.53 4.78
N THR A 167 33.60 -11.64 5.69
CA THR A 167 33.84 -11.87 7.11
C THR A 167 33.13 -13.15 7.54
N LYS A 168 33.85 -14.12 8.08
CA LYS A 168 33.26 -15.39 8.54
C LYS A 168 32.24 -15.08 9.65
N PRO A 169 30.98 -15.51 9.53
CA PRO A 169 30.01 -15.28 10.58
C PRO A 169 30.39 -16.12 11.81
N TYR A 170 30.43 -15.46 12.97
CA TYR A 170 30.80 -16.05 14.26
C TYR A 170 29.60 -16.83 14.83
N PHE A 171 29.32 -18.02 14.31
CA PHE A 171 28.33 -18.91 14.92
C PHE A 171 29.04 -19.86 15.89
N LYS A 172 28.95 -19.59 17.21
CA LYS A 172 29.24 -20.60 18.23
C LYS A 172 28.19 -21.72 18.07
N LYS A 173 28.66 -22.94 17.77
CA LYS A 173 27.85 -24.16 17.85
C LYS A 173 27.38 -24.40 19.28
#